data_AF-A0A7W9NJ52-F1
#
_entry.id   AF-A0A7W9NJ52-F1
#
_cell.length_a   1.000
_cell.length_b   1.000
_cell.length_c   1.000
_cell.angle_alpha   90.00
_cell.angle_beta   90.00
_cell.angle_gamma   90.00
#
_symmetry.space_group_name_H-M   'P 1'
#
loop_
_entity.id
_entity.type
_entity.pdbx_description
1 polymer ?
#
loop_
_entity_poly.entity_id
_entity_poly.type
_entity_poly.pdbx_seq_one_letter_code
_entity_poly.pdbx_strand_id
1 'polypeptide(L)'
;MSDVTYRNAMTTVTNCGWRRCEPGPRRLLDQPSPLPKAVALLTEQTGVDERGLAAECQAPLGLFRTVVSRLPEATMPAGGGNPVVSLLRTTD
;
A
#
# COMPACT_ATOMS: atom_id res chain seq x y z
N MET A 1 -2.09 -4.30 -37.69
CA MET A 1 -1.52 -4.92 -36.48
C MET A 1 -1.10 -6.33 -36.85
N SER A 2 0.19 -6.68 -36.78
CA SER A 2 0.68 -7.98 -37.25
C SER A 2 0.66 -9.03 -36.14
N ASP A 3 0.50 -10.30 -36.53
CA ASP A 3 0.47 -11.45 -35.61
C ASP A 3 1.71 -11.50 -34.70
N VAL A 4 2.87 -11.14 -35.24
CA VAL A 4 4.14 -11.07 -34.49
C VAL A 4 4.07 -10.05 -33.36
N THR A 5 3.50 -8.87 -33.60
CA THR A 5 3.35 -7.84 -32.55
C THR A 5 2.40 -8.31 -31.45
N TYR A 6 1.30 -8.96 -31.81
CA TYR A 6 0.36 -9.51 -30.84
C TYR A 6 1.01 -10.61 -29.99
N ARG A 7 1.71 -11.55 -30.63
CA ARG A 7 2.36 -12.67 -29.96
C ARG A 7 3.45 -12.20 -29.00
N ASN A 8 4.27 -11.25 -29.42
CA ASN A 8 5.31 -10.66 -28.57
C ASN A 8 4.70 -9.95 -27.36
N ALA A 9 3.63 -9.16 -27.55
CA ALA A 9 2.93 -8.50 -26.46
C ALA A 9 2.36 -9.51 -25.45
N MET A 10 1.76 -10.60 -25.93
CA MET A 10 1.23 -11.66 -25.07
C MET A 10 2.33 -12.37 -24.27
N THR A 11 3.48 -12.66 -24.88
CA THR A 11 4.65 -13.23 -24.18
C THR A 11 5.16 -12.30 -23.08
N THR A 12 5.26 -10.99 -23.36
CA THR A 12 5.69 -10.00 -22.36
C THR A 12 4.70 -9.91 -21.20
N VAL A 13 3.39 -9.84 -21.47
CA VAL A 13 2.34 -9.79 -20.43
C VAL A 13 2.37 -11.04 -19.54
N THR A 14 2.58 -12.22 -20.13
CA THR A 14 2.73 -13.47 -19.38
C THR A 14 4.00 -13.48 -18.52
N ASN A 15 5.15 -13.05 -19.07
CA ASN A 15 6.43 -13.02 -18.35
C ASN A 15 6.47 -11.98 -17.23
N CYS A 16 5.89 -10.79 -17.45
CA CYS A 16 5.81 -9.72 -16.44
C CYS A 16 4.86 -10.06 -15.30
N GLY A 17 4.20 -11.23 -15.33
CA GLY A 17 3.46 -11.73 -14.19
C GLY A 17 2.20 -10.91 -13.88
N TRP A 18 1.51 -10.37 -14.89
CA TRP A 18 0.21 -9.71 -14.68
C TRP A 18 -0.80 -10.66 -13.99
N ARG A 19 -0.62 -11.98 -14.11
CA ARG A 19 -1.33 -13.03 -13.35
C ARG A 19 -0.83 -13.27 -11.92
N ARG A 20 0.40 -12.88 -11.59
CA ARG A 20 0.95 -12.98 -10.22
C ARG A 20 0.38 -11.90 -9.29
N CYS A 21 -0.26 -10.88 -9.87
CA CYS A 21 -1.15 -9.95 -9.18
C CYS A 21 -2.61 -10.21 -9.58
N GLU A 22 -3.01 -11.49 -9.74
CA GLU A 22 -4.43 -11.80 -9.86
C GLU A 22 -5.17 -11.18 -8.66
N PRO A 23 -6.30 -10.49 -8.87
CA PRO A 23 -7.18 -10.02 -7.82
C PRO A 23 -7.91 -11.22 -7.18
N GLY A 24 -7.16 -12.24 -6.77
CA GLY A 24 -7.62 -13.24 -5.82
C GLY A 24 -7.80 -12.60 -4.44
N PRO A 25 -8.31 -13.35 -3.45
CA PRO A 25 -8.36 -12.88 -2.08
C PRO A 25 -6.93 -12.55 -1.64
N ARG A 26 -6.57 -11.26 -1.66
CA ARG A 26 -5.32 -10.76 -1.08
C ARG A 26 -5.27 -11.37 0.31
N ARG A 27 -4.17 -12.07 0.63
CA ARG A 27 -3.93 -12.45 2.03
C ARG A 27 -4.12 -11.17 2.83
N LEU A 28 -5.11 -11.20 3.73
CA LEU A 28 -5.34 -10.10 4.64
C LEU A 28 -3.97 -9.79 5.25
N LEU A 29 -3.49 -8.55 5.06
CA LEU A 29 -2.34 -8.08 5.82
C LEU A 29 -2.66 -8.42 7.27
N ASP A 30 -1.80 -9.21 7.92
CA ASP A 30 -1.95 -9.53 9.33
C ASP A 30 -2.08 -8.19 10.07
N GLN A 31 -3.30 -7.84 10.45
CA GLN A 31 -3.54 -6.67 11.27
C GLN A 31 -3.53 -7.13 12.71
N PRO A 32 -2.70 -6.50 13.57
CA PRO A 32 -1.97 -5.24 13.36
C PRO A 32 -0.55 -5.38 12.79
N SER A 33 -0.12 -4.36 12.04
CA SER A 33 1.29 -4.18 11.60
C SER A 33 2.26 -4.22 12.79
N PRO A 34 3.45 -4.86 12.68
CA PRO A 34 4.47 -4.85 13.72
C PRO A 34 5.32 -3.57 13.72
N LEU A 35 5.25 -2.76 12.66
CA LEU A 35 6.03 -1.53 12.48
C LEU A 35 5.89 -0.51 13.62
N PRO A 36 4.69 -0.22 14.18
CA PRO A 36 4.58 0.70 15.31
C PRO A 36 5.36 0.23 16.54
N LYS A 37 5.44 -1.08 16.77
CA LYS A 37 6.25 -1.63 17.87
C LYS A 37 7.74 -1.54 17.57
N ALA A 38 8.15 -1.78 16.33
CA ALA A 38 9.54 -1.65 15.91
C ALA A 38 10.07 -0.22 16.10
N VAL A 39 9.27 0.80 15.74
CA VAL A 39 9.65 2.21 15.94
C VAL A 39 9.77 2.55 17.41
N ALA A 40 8.83 2.12 18.26
CA ALA A 40 8.94 2.33 19.71
C ALA A 40 10.24 1.73 20.29
N LEU A 41 10.58 0.49 19.90
CA LEU A 41 11.82 -0.16 20.35
C LEU A 41 13.07 0.59 19.87
N LEU A 42 13.09 1.05 18.62
CA LEU A 42 14.23 1.80 18.09
C LEU A 42 14.42 3.13 18.83
N THR A 43 13.35 3.87 19.07
CA THR A 43 13.41 5.12 19.83
C THR A 43 13.87 4.87 21.27
N GLU A 44 13.35 3.83 21.94
CA GLU A 44 13.74 3.48 23.32
C GLU A 44 15.20 3.01 23.42
N GLN A 45 15.67 2.19 22.48
CA GLN A 45 16.99 1.53 22.58
C GLN A 45 18.14 2.34 21.97
N THR A 46 17.87 3.11 20.92
CA THR A 46 18.90 3.85 20.17
C THR A 46 18.76 5.37 20.29
N GLY A 47 17.67 5.86 20.89
CA GLY A 47 17.42 7.30 21.03
C GLY A 47 17.15 8.00 19.69
N VAL A 48 16.89 7.25 18.62
CA VAL A 48 16.65 7.82 17.29
C VAL A 48 15.25 8.40 17.22
N ASP A 49 15.19 9.68 16.85
CA ASP A 49 13.94 10.41 16.63
C ASP A 49 13.22 9.95 15.36
N GLU A 50 11.90 10.13 15.34
CA GLU A 50 11.01 9.77 14.23
C GLU A 50 11.47 10.41 12.91
N ARG A 51 11.94 11.67 12.95
CA ARG A 51 12.47 12.37 11.76
C ARG A 51 13.75 11.74 11.22
N GLY A 52 14.59 11.23 12.11
CA GLY A 52 15.81 10.50 11.73
C GLY A 52 15.44 9.20 11.03
N LEU A 53 14.52 8.42 11.60
CA LEU A 53 14.02 7.20 10.98
C LEU A 53 13.38 7.45 9.61
N ALA A 54 12.57 8.50 9.47
CA ALA A 54 11.98 8.87 8.19
C ALA A 54 13.04 9.23 7.13
N ALA A 55 14.10 9.94 7.54
CA ALA A 55 15.22 10.28 6.66
C ALA A 55 15.99 9.04 6.19
N GLU A 56 16.29 8.10 7.09
CA GLU A 56 16.95 6.82 6.77
C GLU A 56 16.10 5.96 5.83
N CYS A 57 14.77 5.98 6.01
CA CYS A 57 13.84 5.31 5.12
C CYS A 57 13.59 6.05 3.80
N GLN A 58 14.20 7.22 3.58
CA GLN A 58 13.97 8.08 2.42
C GLN A 58 12.48 8.37 2.18
N ALA A 59 11.72 8.48 3.27
CA ALA A 59 10.28 8.66 3.24
C ALA A 59 9.90 10.06 3.74
N PRO A 60 8.99 10.78 3.06
CA PRO A 60 8.35 11.96 3.63
C PRO A 60 7.70 11.62 4.98
N LEU A 61 7.87 12.49 5.98
CA LEU A 61 7.43 12.23 7.36
C LEU A 61 5.95 11.84 7.45
N GLY A 62 5.08 12.47 6.64
CA GLY A 62 3.66 12.12 6.59
C GLY A 62 3.42 10.68 6.14
N LEU A 63 4.12 10.22 5.08
CA LEU A 63 4.00 8.85 4.60
C LEU A 63 4.60 7.84 5.58
N PHE A 64 5.72 8.18 6.20
CA PHE A 64 6.34 7.36 7.24
C PHE A 64 5.35 7.08 8.39
N ARG A 65 4.68 8.13 8.89
CA ARG A 65 3.63 8.02 9.92
C ARG A 65 2.50 7.10 9.51
N THR A 66 1.98 7.26 8.30
CA THR A 66 0.90 6.40 7.79
C THR A 66 1.34 4.94 7.71
N VAL A 67 2.56 4.64 7.25
CA VAL A 67 3.07 3.26 7.12
C VAL A 67 3.29 2.60 8.48
N VAL A 68 3.79 3.35 9.46
CA VAL A 68 4.07 2.87 10.82
C VAL A 68 2.82 2.86 11.71
N SER A 69 1.69 3.41 11.25
CA SER A 69 0.45 3.45 12.03
C SER A 69 -0.13 2.04 12.32
N ARG A 70 -0.79 1.89 13.47
CA ARG A 70 -1.52 0.64 13.82
C ARG A 70 -2.83 0.49 13.04
N LEU A 71 -3.40 1.60 12.61
CA LEU A 71 -4.63 1.71 11.85
C LEU A 71 -4.34 2.62 10.67
N PRO A 72 -4.77 2.27 9.45
CA PRO A 72 -4.57 3.16 8.30
C PRO A 72 -5.19 4.52 8.64
N GLU A 73 -4.34 5.52 8.86
CA GLU A 73 -4.79 6.89 8.98
C GLU A 73 -5.31 7.27 7.59
N ALA A 74 -6.63 7.49 7.49
CA ALA A 74 -7.21 8.05 6.29
C ALA A 74 -6.53 9.40 6.10
N THR A 75 -5.54 9.45 5.20
CA THR A 75 -5.04 10.71 4.66
C THR A 75 -6.24 11.30 3.95
N MET A 76 -7.00 12.15 4.64
CA MET A 76 -8.02 12.96 3.99
C MET A 76 -7.26 13.87 3.04
N PRO A 77 -7.37 13.70 1.71
CA PRO A 77 -6.87 14.73 0.82
C PRO A 77 -7.68 16.00 1.16
N ALA A 78 -6.97 17.06 1.51
CA ALA A 78 -7.56 18.39 1.56
C ALA A 78 -7.95 18.77 0.12
N GLY A 79 -9.14 18.34 -0.32
CA GLY A 79 -9.65 18.62 -1.67
C GLY A 79 -10.56 17.54 -2.23
N GLY A 80 -11.87 17.81 -2.15
CA GLY A 80 -13.00 17.27 -2.92
C GLY A 80 -12.80 16.02 -3.79
N GLY A 81 -13.33 14.89 -3.33
CA GLY A 81 -13.61 13.72 -4.16
C GLY A 81 -14.90 13.04 -3.67
N ASN A 82 -15.90 12.97 -4.54
CA ASN A 82 -17.26 12.48 -4.26
C ASN A 82 -17.30 11.14 -3.52
N PRO A 83 -18.26 10.94 -2.58
CA PRO A 83 -18.47 9.63 -1.98
C PRO A 83 -18.85 8.62 -3.06
N VAL A 84 -18.10 7.51 -3.13
CA VAL A 84 -18.46 6.36 -3.96
C VAL A 84 -19.75 5.78 -3.42
N VAL A 85 -20.85 5.99 -4.15
CA VAL A 85 -22.15 5.38 -3.86
C VAL A 85 -22.01 3.88 -4.12
N SER A 86 -22.08 3.09 -3.05
CA SER A 86 -22.19 1.63 -3.16
C SER A 86 -23.55 1.28 -3.79
N LEU A 87 -23.53 0.64 -4.96
CA LEU A 87 -24.72 0.20 -5.69
C LEU A 87 -25.26 -1.18 -5.23
N LEU A 88 -24.78 -1.70 -4.10
CA LEU A 88 -25.36 -2.90 -3.50
C LEU A 88 -26.68 -2.51 -2.81
N ARG A 89 -27.75 -2.45 -3.61
CA ARG A 89 -29.11 -2.50 -3.09
C ARG A 89 -29.32 -3.88 -2.49
N THR A 90 -29.50 -3.92 -1.18
CA THR A 90 -30.11 -5.03 -0.46
C THR A 90 -31.46 -5.32 -1.12
N THR A 91 -31.58 -6.47 -1.76
CA THR A 91 -32.89 -7.06 -2.04
C THR A 91 -33.30 -7.85 -0.82
N ASP A 92 -34.53 -7.61 -0.37
CA ASP A 92 -35.23 -8.28 0.73
C ASP A 92 -35.08 -9.82 0.75
#